data_AF-A0A2G1MJB3-F1
#
_entry.id   AF-A0A2G1MJB3-F1
#
_cell.length_a   1.000
_cell.length_b   1.000
_cell.length_c   1.000
_cell.angle_alpha   90.00
_cell.angle_beta   90.00
_cell.angle_gamma   90.00
#
_symmetry.space_group_name_H-M   'P 1'
#
loop_
_entity.id
_entity.type
_entity.pdbx_description
1 polymer ?
#
loop_
_entity_poly.entity_id
_entity_poly.type
_entity_poly.pdbx_seq_one_letter_code
_entity_poly.pdbx_strand_id
1 'polypeptide(L)'
;MQRRHFLAMIPFGLGLGATAAMAQDDPLGAIFMQLSPRTRRALQEELSFGGFYDSAIDAAWGPGTRRGLISAAQYLEQNSRGRIQPDLSSARGVQTFMTGLAAREYSAWLYGEGSEGSDGF
;
A
#
# COMPACT_ATOMS: atom_id res chain seq x y z
N MET A 1 44.85 -9.65 -45.71
CA MET A 1 45.42 -8.59 -44.84
C MET A 1 44.50 -8.42 -43.64
N GLN A 2 45.05 -8.63 -42.44
CA GLN A 2 44.43 -8.55 -41.12
C GLN A 2 43.88 -7.15 -40.79
N ARG A 3 42.76 -7.07 -40.05
CA ARG A 3 42.44 -6.03 -39.05
C ARG A 3 41.16 -6.39 -38.30
N ARG A 4 41.29 -7.12 -37.18
CA ARG A 4 41.40 -6.63 -35.78
C ARG A 4 40.04 -6.59 -35.09
N HIS A 5 39.79 -7.64 -34.32
CA HIS A 5 38.82 -7.68 -33.23
C HIS A 5 39.14 -6.57 -32.22
N PHE A 6 38.15 -5.75 -31.88
CA PHE A 6 38.12 -5.05 -30.60
C PHE A 6 36.74 -5.21 -29.97
N LEU A 7 36.73 -6.05 -28.93
CA LEU A 7 35.75 -6.07 -27.87
C LEU A 7 35.59 -4.64 -27.34
N ALA A 8 34.39 -4.07 -27.42
CA ALA A 8 34.04 -2.85 -26.69
C ALA A 8 33.02 -3.23 -25.61
N MET A 9 33.44 -3.04 -24.37
CA MET A 9 32.66 -3.24 -23.16
C MET A 9 31.32 -2.51 -23.22
N ILE A 10 30.26 -3.21 -22.82
CA ILE A 10 28.99 -2.58 -22.42
C ILE A 10 29.25 -1.91 -21.07
N PRO A 11 29.17 -0.56 -20.95
CA PRO A 11 29.16 0.04 -19.64
C PRO A 11 27.84 -0.31 -18.96
N PHE A 12 27.95 -0.98 -17.82
CA PHE A 12 26.93 -1.13 -16.81
C PHE A 12 26.50 0.27 -16.34
N GLY A 13 25.39 0.76 -16.88
CA GLY A 13 24.74 1.99 -16.45
C GLY A 13 23.59 1.66 -15.51
N LEU A 14 23.89 1.60 -14.21
CA LEU A 14 22.91 1.73 -13.13
C LEU A 14 22.12 3.03 -13.32
N GLY A 15 20.85 2.91 -13.69
CA GLY A 15 19.89 4.00 -13.76
C GLY A 15 18.64 3.66 -12.95
N LEU A 16 18.83 3.41 -11.64
CA LEU A 16 17.76 3.49 -10.64
C LEU A 16 17.26 4.94 -10.64
N GLY A 17 16.20 5.23 -11.40
CA GLY A 17 15.77 6.61 -11.60
C GLY A 17 14.43 6.76 -12.29
N ALA A 18 13.41 6.01 -11.87
CA ALA A 18 12.03 6.21 -12.35
C ALA A 18 10.98 6.31 -11.23
N THR A 19 11.37 6.57 -9.98
CA THR A 19 10.42 6.61 -8.85
C THR A 19 10.24 7.98 -8.20
N ALA A 20 10.86 9.04 -8.72
CA ALA A 20 10.60 10.40 -8.22
C ALA A 20 9.45 11.10 -8.97
N ALA A 21 9.27 10.82 -10.25
CA ALA A 21 8.32 11.55 -11.10
C ALA A 21 6.83 11.19 -10.86
N MET A 22 6.52 10.02 -10.31
CA MET A 22 5.14 9.63 -9.98
C MET A 22 4.70 10.09 -8.58
N ALA A 23 5.63 10.55 -7.74
CA ALA A 23 5.34 10.94 -6.36
C ALA A 23 4.73 12.35 -6.24
N GLN A 24 4.69 13.12 -7.34
CA GLN A 24 4.40 14.55 -7.26
C GLN A 24 2.90 14.87 -7.11
N ASP A 25 1.99 13.91 -7.38
CA ASP A 25 0.53 14.05 -7.24
C ASP A 25 -0.15 12.79 -6.63
N ASP A 26 0.51 12.06 -5.73
CA ASP A 26 -0.11 10.92 -5.04
C ASP A 26 -0.49 11.27 -3.58
N PRO A 27 -1.75 11.62 -3.29
CA PRO A 27 -2.16 11.96 -1.94
C PRO A 27 -2.01 10.78 -0.97
N LEU A 28 -2.13 9.53 -1.44
CA LEU A 28 -1.89 8.36 -0.59
C LEU A 28 -0.40 8.27 -0.22
N GLY A 29 0.47 8.45 -1.20
CA GLY A 29 1.92 8.44 -0.98
C GLY A 29 2.37 9.57 -0.05
N ALA A 30 1.85 10.78 -0.24
CA ALA A 30 2.17 11.93 0.58
C ALA A 30 1.81 11.71 2.06
N ILE A 31 0.60 11.22 2.34
CA ILE A 31 0.15 10.94 3.71
C ILE A 31 0.91 9.75 4.30
N PHE A 32 1.12 8.67 3.54
CA PHE A 32 1.91 7.52 4.01
C PHE A 32 3.30 7.95 4.47
N MET A 33 3.98 8.81 3.71
CA MET A 33 5.33 9.29 4.03
C MET A 33 5.38 10.26 5.22
N GLN A 34 4.26 10.84 5.64
CA GLN A 34 4.16 11.62 6.88
C GLN A 34 4.06 10.73 8.12
N LEU A 35 3.68 9.46 7.98
CA LEU A 35 3.60 8.51 9.09
C LEU A 35 5.01 8.07 9.54
N SER A 36 5.13 7.78 10.83
CA SER A 36 6.38 7.22 11.37
C SER A 36 6.75 5.91 10.66
N PRO A 37 8.05 5.57 10.51
CA PRO A 37 8.46 4.29 9.93
C PRO A 37 7.80 3.09 10.62
N ARG A 38 7.58 3.16 11.94
CA ARG A 38 6.88 2.12 12.70
C ARG A 38 5.42 1.96 12.25
N THR A 39 4.69 3.07 12.13
CA THR A 39 3.30 3.08 11.67
C THR A 39 3.18 2.54 10.24
N ARG A 40 4.11 2.90 9.36
CA ARG A 40 4.16 2.40 7.98
C ARG A 40 4.34 0.88 7.91
N ARG A 41 5.23 0.30 8.74
CA ARG A 41 5.41 -1.16 8.84
C ARG A 41 4.15 -1.83 9.37
N ALA A 42 3.57 -1.32 10.46
CA ALA A 42 2.34 -1.87 11.02
C ALA A 42 1.18 -1.86 10.02
N LEU A 43 1.06 -0.81 9.21
CA LEU A 43 0.09 -0.74 8.12
C LEU A 43 0.38 -1.82 7.06
N GLN A 44 1.62 -1.96 6.59
CA GLN A 44 1.99 -2.99 5.61
C GLN A 44 1.78 -4.42 6.15
N GLU A 45 2.04 -4.63 7.45
CA GLU A 45 1.74 -5.88 8.16
C GLU A 45 0.24 -6.20 8.13
N GLU A 46 -0.60 -5.22 8.46
CA GLU A 46 -2.06 -5.40 8.45
C GLU A 46 -2.58 -5.67 7.03
N LEU A 47 -2.10 -4.91 6.03
CA LEU A 47 -2.45 -5.17 4.63
C LEU A 47 -1.98 -6.56 4.18
N SER A 48 -0.82 -7.01 4.63
CA SER A 48 -0.28 -8.32 4.25
C SER A 48 -1.07 -9.45 4.90
N PHE A 49 -1.42 -9.31 6.18
CA PHE A 49 -2.26 -10.27 6.89
C PHE A 49 -3.66 -10.36 6.26
N GLY A 50 -4.21 -9.23 5.78
CA GLY A 50 -5.47 -9.21 5.01
C GLY A 50 -5.37 -9.69 3.57
N GLY A 51 -4.19 -10.07 3.08
CA GLY A 51 -4.00 -10.53 1.70
C GLY A 51 -3.99 -9.42 0.65
N PHE A 52 -3.91 -8.15 1.06
CA PHE A 52 -3.87 -6.98 0.16
C PHE A 52 -2.45 -6.54 -0.19
N TYR A 53 -1.43 -7.08 0.48
CA TYR A 53 -0.03 -6.70 0.28
C TYR A 53 0.91 -7.91 0.26
N ASP A 54 1.54 -8.13 -0.89
CA ASP A 54 2.40 -9.29 -1.21
C ASP A 54 3.90 -8.92 -1.32
N SER A 55 4.25 -7.67 -1.02
CA SER A 55 5.61 -7.14 -1.14
C SER A 55 6.29 -7.04 0.24
N ALA A 56 7.54 -6.57 0.28
CA ALA A 56 8.32 -6.50 1.51
C ALA A 56 7.76 -5.49 2.53
N ILE A 57 7.71 -5.87 3.82
CA ILE A 57 7.35 -4.96 4.92
C ILE A 57 8.57 -4.09 5.27
N ASP A 58 8.72 -2.98 4.55
CA ASP A 58 9.94 -2.16 4.54
C ASP A 58 9.70 -0.68 4.89
N ALA A 59 8.45 -0.30 5.17
CA ALA A 59 7.97 1.08 5.30
C ALA A 59 8.19 1.98 4.08
N ALA A 60 8.48 1.41 2.90
CA ALA A 60 8.64 2.18 1.68
C ALA A 60 7.29 2.42 0.99
N TRP A 61 7.19 3.59 0.34
CA TRP A 61 6.10 3.85 -0.59
C TRP A 61 6.41 3.20 -1.93
N GLY A 62 5.41 2.57 -2.53
CA GLY A 62 5.52 1.99 -3.86
C GLY A 62 4.18 1.49 -4.41
N PRO A 63 4.17 1.02 -5.67
CA PRO A 63 2.94 0.56 -6.32
C PRO A 63 2.22 -0.56 -5.56
N GLY A 64 2.96 -1.46 -4.90
CA GLY A 64 2.39 -2.50 -4.04
C GLY A 64 1.59 -1.91 -2.87
N THR A 65 2.18 -0.96 -2.14
CA THR A 65 1.55 -0.30 -1.00
C THR A 65 0.30 0.47 -1.44
N ARG A 66 0.39 1.18 -2.58
CA ARG A 66 -0.75 1.89 -3.18
C ARG A 66 -1.91 0.96 -3.53
N ARG A 67 -1.62 -0.14 -4.22
CA ARG A 67 -2.65 -1.14 -4.59
C ARG A 67 -3.29 -1.74 -3.35
N GLY A 68 -2.49 -2.13 -2.35
CA GLY A 68 -3.01 -2.74 -1.13
C GLY A 68 -3.95 -1.81 -0.36
N LEU A 69 -3.62 -0.52 -0.25
CA LEU A 69 -4.50 0.48 0.36
C LEU A 69 -5.84 0.60 -0.37
N ILE A 70 -5.83 0.68 -1.70
CA ILE A 70 -7.04 0.79 -2.51
C ILE A 70 -7.88 -0.48 -2.39
N SER A 71 -7.27 -1.66 -2.50
CA SER A 71 -7.97 -2.94 -2.39
C SER A 71 -8.57 -3.15 -1.00
N ALA A 72 -7.84 -2.83 0.07
CA ALA A 72 -8.35 -2.92 1.43
C ALA A 72 -9.52 -1.95 1.66
N ALA A 73 -9.45 -0.72 1.16
CA ALA A 73 -10.56 0.24 1.28
C ALA A 73 -11.83 -0.26 0.59
N GLN A 74 -11.70 -0.76 -0.64
CA GLN A 74 -12.81 -1.34 -1.40
C GLN A 74 -13.38 -2.58 -0.72
N TYR A 75 -12.52 -3.46 -0.19
CA TYR A 75 -12.95 -4.66 0.51
C TYR A 75 -13.69 -4.33 1.80
N LEU A 76 -13.22 -3.34 2.56
CA LEU A 76 -13.88 -2.90 3.78
C LEU A 76 -15.28 -2.38 3.53
N GLU A 77 -15.46 -1.56 2.50
CA GLU A 77 -16.78 -1.07 2.12
C GLU A 77 -17.74 -2.23 1.77
N GLN A 78 -17.25 -3.19 0.97
CA GLN A 78 -18.05 -4.36 0.57
C GLN A 78 -18.38 -5.27 1.76
N ASN A 79 -17.37 -5.70 2.52
CA ASN A 79 -17.52 -6.66 3.59
C ASN A 79 -18.30 -6.08 4.79
N SER A 80 -18.18 -4.77 5.02
CA SER A 80 -18.96 -4.06 6.04
C SER A 80 -20.38 -3.67 5.59
N ARG A 81 -20.80 -4.03 4.37
CA ARG A 81 -22.08 -3.61 3.76
C ARG A 81 -22.26 -2.08 3.83
N GLY A 82 -21.19 -1.34 3.57
CA GLY A 82 -21.15 0.13 3.59
C GLY A 82 -21.10 0.76 4.98
N ARG A 83 -20.95 0.01 6.07
CA ARG A 83 -20.80 0.58 7.43
C ARG A 83 -19.45 1.27 7.62
N ILE A 84 -18.42 0.78 6.95
CA ILE A 84 -17.08 1.38 6.90
C ILE A 84 -16.85 1.85 5.49
N GLN A 85 -16.70 3.17 5.31
CA GLN A 85 -16.44 3.80 4.03
C GLN A 85 -15.17 4.66 4.14
N PRO A 86 -13.98 4.09 3.87
CA PRO A 86 -12.75 4.86 3.89
C PRO A 86 -12.78 5.98 2.84
N ASP A 87 -12.66 7.24 3.26
CA ASP A 87 -12.60 8.38 2.37
C ASP A 87 -11.17 8.55 1.82
N LEU A 88 -10.93 8.04 0.60
CA LEU A 88 -9.67 8.22 -0.11
C LEU A 88 -9.60 9.53 -0.92
N SER A 89 -10.65 10.36 -0.90
CA SER A 89 -10.73 11.62 -1.64
C SER A 89 -10.19 12.83 -0.86
N SER A 90 -10.05 12.71 0.45
CA SER A 90 -9.52 13.77 1.32
C SER A 90 -8.27 13.34 2.08
N ALA A 91 -7.35 14.28 2.30
CA ALA A 91 -6.13 14.03 3.07
C ALA A 91 -6.44 13.52 4.49
N ARG A 92 -7.49 14.07 5.12
CA ARG A 92 -7.94 13.64 6.46
C ARG A 92 -8.47 12.20 6.43
N GLY A 93 -9.31 11.86 5.45
CA GLY A 93 -9.86 10.52 5.31
C GLY A 93 -8.77 9.47 5.07
N VAL A 94 -7.82 9.77 4.19
CA VAL A 94 -6.64 8.94 3.94
C VAL A 94 -5.83 8.74 5.22
N GLN A 95 -5.58 9.80 5.98
CA GLN A 95 -4.84 9.72 7.24
C GLN A 95 -5.58 8.83 8.25
N THR A 96 -6.88 9.06 8.46
CA THR A 96 -7.72 8.24 9.36
C THR A 96 -7.68 6.76 8.96
N PHE A 97 -7.84 6.46 7.67
CA PHE A 97 -7.79 5.10 7.16
C PHE A 97 -6.43 4.43 7.41
N MET A 98 -5.32 5.10 7.09
CA MET A 98 -3.99 4.55 7.28
C MET A 98 -3.65 4.34 8.76
N THR A 99 -4.02 5.27 9.64
CA THR A 99 -3.80 5.10 11.08
C THR A 99 -4.68 4.00 11.66
N GLY A 100 -5.93 3.86 11.19
CA GLY A 100 -6.83 2.78 11.60
C GLY A 100 -6.32 1.40 11.17
N LEU A 101 -5.78 1.27 9.96
CA LEU A 101 -5.08 0.06 9.52
C LEU A 101 -3.89 -0.28 10.42
N ALA A 102 -3.00 0.69 10.67
CA ALA A 102 -1.85 0.48 11.54
C ALA A 102 -2.24 0.13 12.99
N ALA A 103 -3.41 0.59 13.44
CA ALA A 103 -3.98 0.31 14.75
C ALA A 103 -4.89 -0.94 14.78
N ARG A 104 -5.05 -1.64 13.65
CA ARG A 104 -5.90 -2.84 13.53
C ARG A 104 -7.39 -2.61 13.80
N GLU A 105 -7.87 -1.39 13.59
CA GLU A 105 -9.28 -1.01 13.86
C GLU A 105 -10.26 -1.71 12.91
N TYR A 106 -9.77 -2.20 11.78
CA TYR A 106 -10.58 -2.82 10.74
C TYR A 106 -10.50 -4.34 10.70
N SER A 107 -9.73 -4.99 11.57
CA SER A 107 -9.41 -6.42 11.47
C SER A 107 -10.64 -7.32 11.39
N ALA A 108 -11.69 -7.05 12.16
CA ALA A 108 -12.94 -7.83 12.11
C ALA A 108 -13.56 -7.86 10.70
N TRP A 109 -13.42 -6.76 9.95
CA TRP A 109 -13.93 -6.64 8.58
C TRP A 109 -12.90 -7.00 7.52
N LEU A 110 -11.61 -7.09 7.85
CA LEU A 110 -10.58 -7.59 6.93
C LEU A 110 -10.51 -9.13 6.94
N TYR A 111 -10.78 -9.78 8.07
CA TYR A 111 -10.54 -11.22 8.27
C TYR A 111 -11.82 -12.07 8.38
N GLY A 112 -13.00 -11.45 8.46
CA GLY A 112 -14.29 -12.16 8.34
C GLY A 112 -15.09 -12.33 9.64
N GLU A 113 -14.68 -11.75 10.77
CA GLU A 113 -15.46 -11.81 12.02
C GLU A 113 -16.59 -10.76 12.10
N GLY A 114 -16.60 -9.76 11.22
CA GLY A 114 -17.54 -8.63 11.28
C GLY A 114 -19.01 -8.96 10.99
N SER A 115 -19.30 -10.12 10.38
CA SER A 115 -20.68 -10.54 10.04
C SER A 115 -21.32 -11.50 11.04
N GLU A 116 -20.59 -12.06 12.01
CA GLU A 116 -21.09 -13.16 12.85
C GLU A 116 -22.12 -12.74 13.94
N GLY A 117 -22.59 -11.49 13.93
CA GLY A 117 -23.44 -10.95 14.99
C GLY A 117 -24.89 -10.59 14.64
N SER A 118 -25.37 -10.70 13.39
CA SER A 118 -26.68 -10.13 13.02
C SER A 118 -27.71 -11.05 12.38
N ASP A 119 -27.41 -12.34 12.19
CA ASP A 119 -28.33 -13.29 11.55
C ASP A 119 -29.13 -14.12 12.57
N GLY A 120 -29.43 -13.52 13.73
CA GLY A 120 -30.44 -14.02 14.66
C GLY A 120 -31.80 -13.38 14.34
N PHE A 121 -32.54 -13.96 13.39
CA PHE A 121 -33.98 -13.77 13.24
C PHE A 121 -34.72 -14.98 13.81
#